data_AF-A0A1Y3B915-F1
#
_entry.id   AF-A0A1Y3B915-F1
#
_cell.length_a   1.000
_cell.length_b   1.000
_cell.length_c   1.000
_cell.angle_alpha   90.00
_cell.angle_beta   90.00
_cell.angle_gamma   90.00
#
_symmetry.space_group_name_H-M   'P 1'
#
loop_
_entity.id
_entity.type
_entity.pdbx_description
1 polymer ?
#
loop_
_entity_poly.entity_id
_entity_poly.type
_entity_poly.pdbx_seq_one_letter_code
_entity_poly.pdbx_strand_id
1 'polypeptide(L)'
;MILCDIEGTTTAITFVKEKLFPYVRMKLSDYLNETWNTDITRNDIQLLFEQYHKDLIEDQLLDLGIDNNDTFNIDAVCVYVNWLMDHDRKVRALKQLQGHIWENGYKTGKILGQ
;
A
#
# COMPACT_ATOMS: atom_id res chain seq x y z
N MET A 1 -11.92 4.16 -25.87
CA MET A 1 -13.16 3.99 -25.09
C MET A 1 -13.16 2.55 -24.60
N ILE A 2 -12.51 2.31 -23.46
CA ILE A 2 -12.38 0.96 -22.91
C ILE A 2 -13.59 0.75 -22.01
N LEU A 3 -14.61 0.13 -22.59
CA LEU A 3 -15.64 -0.58 -21.86
C LEU A 3 -15.23 -2.05 -21.94
N CYS A 4 -14.84 -2.66 -20.83
CA CYS A 4 -14.84 -4.10 -20.71
C CYS A 4 -15.58 -4.45 -19.41
N ASP A 5 -16.86 -4.74 -19.63
CA ASP A 5 -17.75 -5.59 -18.85
C ASP A 5 -17.12 -6.38 -17.68
N ILE A 6 -17.53 -5.95 -16.49
CA ILE A 6 -17.97 -6.66 -15.27
C ILE A 6 -18.16 -8.21 -15.21
N GLU A 7 -17.45 -9.04 -15.99
CA GLU A 7 -17.39 -10.52 -15.76
C GLU A 7 -16.25 -10.96 -14.80
N GLY A 8 -15.78 -10.07 -13.93
CA GLY A 8 -14.46 -10.20 -13.29
C GLY A 8 -14.43 -10.36 -11.77
N THR A 9 -15.45 -10.88 -11.10
CA THR A 9 -15.46 -10.91 -9.62
C THR A 9 -14.39 -11.83 -9.01
N THR A 10 -13.87 -12.80 -9.78
CA THR A 10 -12.80 -13.72 -9.35
C THR A 10 -11.44 -13.39 -9.98
N THR A 11 -11.43 -12.91 -11.22
CA THR A 11 -10.20 -12.58 -11.96
C THR A 11 -9.52 -11.32 -11.43
N ALA A 12 -10.28 -10.29 -11.03
CA ALA A 12 -9.72 -9.06 -10.48
C ALA A 12 -9.04 -9.30 -9.11
N ILE A 13 -9.62 -10.14 -8.26
CA ILE A 13 -9.04 -10.49 -6.95
C ILE A 13 -7.74 -11.28 -7.14
N THR A 14 -7.75 -12.24 -8.06
CA THR A 14 -6.56 -13.07 -8.37
C THR A 14 -5.46 -12.21 -8.99
N PHE A 15 -5.78 -11.33 -9.93
CA PHE A 15 -4.83 -10.38 -10.52
C PHE A 15 -4.20 -9.47 -9.46
N VAL A 16 -4.99 -8.97 -8.51
CA VAL A 16 -4.46 -8.14 -7.42
C VAL A 16 -3.45 -8.92 -6.57
N LYS A 17 -3.77 -10.16 -6.20
CA LYS A 17 -2.87 -10.98 -5.37
C LYS A 17 -1.63 -11.47 -6.12
N GLU A 18 -1.79 -11.89 -7.38
CA GLU A 18 -0.70 -12.51 -8.15
C GLU A 18 0.16 -11.52 -8.93
N LYS A 19 -0.35 -10.32 -9.23
CA LYS A 19 0.36 -9.30 -10.01
C LYS A 19 0.54 -8.00 -9.24
N LEU A 20 -0.54 -7.43 -8.69
CA LEU A 20 -0.47 -6.12 -8.04
C LEU A 20 0.33 -6.16 -6.74
N PHE A 21 0.11 -7.15 -5.88
CA PHE A 21 0.82 -7.26 -4.60
C PHE A 21 2.33 -7.40 -4.80
N PRO A 22 2.87 -8.34 -5.61
CA PRO A 22 4.31 -8.41 -5.87
C PRO A 22 4.88 -7.10 -6.44
N TYR A 23 4.15 -6.44 -7.35
CA TYR A 23 4.56 -5.17 -7.92
C TYR A 23 4.63 -4.06 -6.87
N VAL A 24 3.57 -3.91 -6.06
CA VAL A 24 3.51 -2.94 -4.96
C VAL A 24 4.64 -3.24 -3.98
N ARG A 25 4.86 -4.49 -3.57
CA ARG A 25 5.97 -4.86 -2.65
C ARG A 25 7.33 -4.40 -3.16
N MET A 26 7.62 -4.63 -4.45
CA MET A 26 8.89 -4.20 -5.05
C MET A 26 9.01 -2.68 -5.22
N LYS A 27 7.91 -2.00 -5.53
CA LYS A 27 7.91 -0.55 -5.81
C LYS A 27 7.61 0.33 -4.61
N LEU A 28 7.08 -0.24 -3.53
CA LEU A 28 6.70 0.49 -2.34
C LEU A 28 7.89 1.20 -1.73
N SER A 29 9.03 0.52 -1.57
CA SER A 29 10.23 1.13 -1.03
C SER A 29 10.76 2.26 -1.94
N ASP A 30 10.77 2.05 -3.25
CA ASP A 30 11.21 3.04 -4.25
C ASP A 30 10.29 4.29 -4.20
N TYR A 31 8.98 4.06 -4.26
CA TYR A 31 7.95 5.09 -4.17
C TYR A 31 8.09 5.89 -2.87
N LEU A 32 8.13 5.21 -1.73
CA LEU A 32 8.26 5.86 -0.43
C LEU A 32 9.55 6.67 -0.35
N ASN A 33 10.68 6.21 -0.90
CA ASN A 33 11.91 7.00 -0.94
C ASN A 33 11.79 8.25 -1.83
N GLU A 34 11.18 8.11 -3.02
CA GLU A 34 10.99 9.20 -3.97
C GLU A 34 10.00 10.26 -3.46
N THR A 35 8.92 9.82 -2.80
CA THR A 35 7.81 10.67 -2.41
C THR A 35 7.72 10.93 -0.91
N TRP A 36 8.68 10.46 -0.10
CA TRP A 36 8.68 10.58 1.37
C TRP A 36 8.34 11.99 1.87
N ASN A 37 8.94 13.00 1.22
CA ASN A 37 8.82 14.39 1.60
C ASN A 37 7.59 15.09 1.00
N THR A 38 6.74 14.39 0.26
CA THR A 38 5.52 14.94 -0.35
C THR A 38 4.33 14.86 0.61
N ASP A 39 3.44 15.83 0.55
CA ASP A 39 2.23 15.86 1.39
C ASP A 39 1.32 14.65 1.15
N ILE A 40 1.28 14.14 -0.09
CA ILE A 40 0.50 12.95 -0.47
C ILE A 40 0.96 11.74 0.34
N THR A 41 2.26 11.46 0.33
CA THR A 41 2.82 10.29 1.03
C THR A 41 2.74 10.44 2.54
N ARG A 42 2.96 11.65 3.06
CA ARG A 42 2.76 11.91 4.50
C ARG A 42 1.32 11.66 4.93
N ASN A 43 0.34 12.04 4.11
CA ASN A 43 -1.07 11.78 4.41
C ASN A 43 -1.38 10.26 4.40
N ASP A 44 -0.86 9.52 3.42
CA ASP A 44 -1.02 8.07 3.37
C ASP A 44 -0.40 7.39 4.60
N ILE A 45 0.82 7.79 4.99
CA ILE A 45 1.52 7.26 6.15
C ILE A 45 0.75 7.56 7.44
N GLN A 46 0.21 8.77 7.58
CA GLN A 46 -0.59 9.13 8.75
C GLN A 46 -1.84 8.23 8.86
N LEU A 47 -2.53 7.97 7.75
CA LEU A 47 -3.69 7.07 7.75
C LEU A 47 -3.31 5.61 8.03
N LEU A 48 -2.15 5.16 7.53
CA LEU A 48 -1.60 3.85 7.89
C LEU A 48 -1.27 3.77 9.38
N PHE A 49 -0.78 4.86 9.97
CA PHE A 49 -0.43 4.93 11.39
C PHE A 49 -1.68 4.83 12.28
N GLU A 50 -2.71 5.60 11.97
CA GLU A 50 -3.99 5.49 12.66
C GLU A 50 -4.60 4.08 12.57
N GLN A 51 -4.44 3.43 11.41
CA GLN A 51 -4.89 2.06 11.22
C GLN A 51 -4.02 1.05 11.99
N TYR A 52 -2.70 1.26 11.99
CA TYR A 52 -1.73 0.44 12.74
C TYR A 52 -2.04 0.43 14.22
N HIS A 53 -2.30 1.60 14.83
CA HIS A 53 -2.66 1.68 16.24
C HIS A 53 -3.94 0.90 16.57
N LYS A 54 -4.93 0.91 15.66
CA LYS A 54 -6.14 0.11 15.83
C LYS A 54 -5.85 -1.38 15.73
N ASP A 55 -5.11 -1.80 14.71
CA ASP A 55 -4.74 -3.21 14.53
C ASP A 55 -3.81 -3.72 15.65
N LEU A 56 -2.96 -2.86 16.22
CA LEU A 56 -2.09 -3.20 17.36
C LEU A 56 -2.92 -3.53 18.61
N ILE A 57 -3.96 -2.75 18.87
CA ILE A 57 -4.85 -2.94 20.03
C ILE A 57 -5.83 -4.09 19.80
N GLU A 58 -6.45 -4.15 18.61
CA GLU A 58 -7.51 -5.11 18.30
C GLU A 58 -6.97 -6.50 17.93
N ASP A 59 -5.88 -6.56 17.16
CA ASP A 59 -5.36 -7.78 16.53
C ASP A 59 -4.07 -8.30 17.20
N GLN A 60 -3.57 -7.61 18.24
CA GLN A 60 -2.27 -7.89 18.86
C GLN A 60 -1.14 -7.97 17.81
N LEU A 61 -1.16 -7.02 16.89
CA LEU A 61 -0.14 -6.91 15.85
C LEU A 61 1.26 -6.92 16.48
N LEU A 62 2.23 -7.48 15.77
CA LEU A 62 3.62 -7.42 16.21
C LEU A 62 4.06 -5.96 16.27
N ASP A 63 4.60 -5.52 17.41
CA ASP A 63 5.26 -4.22 17.50
C ASP A 63 6.37 -4.18 16.44
N LEU A 64 6.20 -3.31 15.44
CA LEU A 64 7.12 -3.21 14.31
C LEU A 64 8.37 -2.40 14.67
N GLY A 65 8.55 -2.07 15.95
CA GLY A 65 9.65 -1.23 16.41
C GLY A 65 9.51 0.16 15.80
N ILE A 66 8.29 0.69 15.73
CA ILE A 66 8.10 2.10 15.44
C ILE A 66 8.81 2.83 16.58
N ASP A 67 9.91 3.50 16.24
CA ASP A 67 10.72 4.24 17.20
C ASP A 67 9.77 5.12 18.03
N ASN A 68 10.01 5.22 19.35
CA ASN A 68 9.11 5.80 20.38
C ASN A 68 8.62 7.24 20.12
N ASN A 69 8.94 7.79 18.96
CA ASN A 69 8.54 9.07 18.42
C ASN A 69 7.30 8.98 17.49
N ASP A 70 6.51 7.89 17.54
CA ASP A 70 5.27 7.72 16.76
C ASP A 70 5.46 7.98 15.25
N THR A 71 6.65 7.69 14.72
CA THR A 71 6.99 8.00 13.32
C THR A 71 7.38 6.73 12.59
N PHE A 72 6.62 6.39 11.55
CA PHE A 72 7.00 5.31 10.64
C PHE A 72 8.28 5.65 9.89
N ASN A 73 9.22 4.69 9.84
CA ASN A 73 10.29 4.69 8.84
C ASN A 73 9.82 3.93 7.58
N ILE A 74 10.54 4.08 6.46
CA ILE A 74 10.16 3.46 5.17
C ILE A 74 10.03 1.93 5.31
N ASP A 75 10.91 1.30 6.08
CA ASP A 75 10.92 -0.14 6.29
C ASP A 75 9.69 -0.61 7.08
N ALA A 76 9.33 0.09 8.16
CA ALA A 76 8.17 -0.18 8.99
C ALA A 76 6.86 0.00 8.21
N VAL A 77 6.75 1.02 7.34
CA VAL A 77 5.62 1.12 6.40
C VAL A 77 5.59 -0.08 5.48
N CYS A 78 6.75 -0.48 4.93
CA CYS A 78 6.85 -1.64 4.04
C CYS A 78 6.41 -2.92 4.74
N VAL A 79 6.87 -3.18 5.96
CA VAL A 79 6.51 -4.35 6.75
C VAL A 79 5.02 -4.33 7.09
N TYR A 80 4.47 -3.18 7.53
CA TYR A 80 3.05 -3.07 7.85
C TYR A 80 2.15 -3.28 6.63
N VAL A 81 2.47 -2.63 5.50
CA VAL A 81 1.74 -2.81 4.24
C VAL A 81 1.83 -4.25 3.75
N ASN A 82 3.00 -4.89 3.88
CA ASN A 82 3.17 -6.32 3.59
C ASN A 82 2.24 -7.17 4.46
N TRP A 83 2.20 -6.91 5.77
CA TRP A 83 1.33 -7.62 6.69
C TRP A 83 -0.15 -7.46 6.34
N LEU A 84 -0.59 -6.24 6.00
CA LEU A 84 -1.96 -5.97 5.56
C LEU A 84 -2.31 -6.75 4.28
N MET A 85 -1.40 -6.82 3.32
CA MET A 85 -1.59 -7.60 2.09
C MET A 85 -1.63 -9.11 2.36
N ASP A 86 -0.77 -9.60 3.26
CA ASP A 86 -0.70 -11.02 3.64
C ASP A 86 -2.01 -11.48 4.30
N HIS A 87 -2.60 -10.63 5.13
CA HIS A 87 -3.86 -10.88 5.84
C HIS A 87 -5.11 -10.50 5.03
N ASP A 88 -4.98 -10.17 3.74
CA ASP A 88 -6.07 -9.68 2.87
C ASP A 88 -6.87 -8.52 3.49
N ARG A 89 -6.22 -7.67 4.31
CA ARG A 89 -6.87 -6.59 5.04
C ARG A 89 -7.26 -5.47 4.07
N LYS A 90 -8.56 -5.28 3.87
CA LYS A 90 -9.12 -4.29 2.95
C LYS A 90 -9.30 -2.92 3.60
N VAL A 91 -8.25 -2.43 4.27
CA VAL A 91 -8.27 -1.12 4.94
C VAL A 91 -8.19 0.02 3.95
N ARG A 92 -8.80 1.16 4.28
CA ARG A 92 -8.83 2.35 3.41
C ARG A 92 -7.42 2.87 3.12
N ALA A 93 -6.57 2.91 4.13
CA ALA A 93 -5.20 3.42 4.02
C ALA A 93 -4.37 2.63 2.99
N LEU A 94 -4.44 1.30 3.03
CA LEU A 94 -3.76 0.42 2.06
C LEU A 94 -4.21 0.71 0.62
N LYS A 95 -5.54 0.80 0.40
CA LYS A 95 -6.09 1.06 -0.94
C LYS A 95 -5.64 2.41 -1.49
N GLN A 96 -5.57 3.41 -0.63
CA GLN A 96 -5.14 4.76 -1.02
C GLN A 96 -3.67 4.76 -1.45
N LEU A 97 -2.78 4.17 -0.62
CA LEU A 97 -1.37 4.02 -0.93
C LEU A 97 -1.15 3.24 -2.24
N GLN A 98 -1.84 2.09 -2.41
CA GLN A 98 -1.77 1.29 -3.63
C GLN A 98 -2.20 2.10 -4.86
N GLY A 99 -3.24 2.92 -4.73
CA GLY A 99 -3.70 3.83 -5.78
C GLY A 99 -2.62 4.84 -6.18
N HIS A 100 -1.96 5.47 -5.20
CA HIS A 100 -0.90 6.45 -5.48
C HIS A 100 0.35 5.81 -6.07
N ILE A 101 0.78 4.64 -5.59
CA ILE A 101 1.92 3.88 -6.17
C ILE A 101 1.63 3.55 -7.64
N TRP A 102 0.40 3.13 -7.93
CA TRP A 102 -0.05 2.79 -9.27
C TRP A 102 -0.12 4.02 -10.18
N GLU A 103 -0.71 5.11 -9.70
CA GLU A 103 -0.77 6.39 -10.41
C GLU A 103 0.63 6.93 -10.69
N ASN A 104 1.54 6.85 -9.71
CA ASN A 104 2.94 7.23 -9.90
C ASN A 104 3.62 6.33 -10.92
N GLY A 105 3.35 5.03 -10.90
CA GLY A 105 3.84 4.08 -11.90
C GLY A 105 3.39 4.43 -13.33
N TYR A 106 2.14 4.88 -13.51
CA TYR A 106 1.66 5.38 -14.80
C TYR A 106 2.30 6.71 -15.19
N LYS A 107 2.36 7.68 -14.27
CA LYS A 107 2.94 9.00 -14.52
C LYS A 107 4.43 8.93 -14.88
N THR A 108 5.16 8.04 -14.24
CA THR A 108 6.59 7.81 -14.48
C THR A 108 6.86 6.94 -15.71
N GLY A 109 5.82 6.41 -16.37
CA GLY A 109 5.95 5.48 -17.49
C GLY A 109 6.56 4.12 -17.11
N LYS A 110 6.74 3.84 -15.81
CA LYS A 110 7.23 2.54 -15.30
C LYS A 110 6.19 1.43 -15.48
N ILE A 111 4.90 1.77 -15.57
CA ILE A 111 3.80 0.86 -15.93
C ILE A 111 3.39 1.14 -17.37
N LEU A 112 3.69 0.20 -18.27
CA LEU A 112 3.19 0.22 -19.64
C LEU A 112 1.67 0.03 -19.59
N GLY A 113 0.93 1.14 -19.71
CA GLY A 113 -0.49 1.07 -20.06
C GLY A 113 -0.60 0.46 -21.44
N GLN A 114 -1.08 -0.78 -21.52
CA GLN A 114 -1.50 -1.41 -22.77
C GLN A 114 -3.00 -1.23 -22.95
#